data_AF-A0A2D4VID2-F1
#
_entry.id   AF-A0A2D4VID2-F1
#
_cell.length_a   1.000
_cell.length_b   1.000
_cell.length_c   1.000
_cell.angle_alpha   90.00
_cell.angle_beta   90.00
_cell.angle_gamma   90.00
#
_symmetry.space_group_name_H-M   'P 1'
#
loop_
_entity.id
_entity.type
_entity.pdbx_description
1 polymer ?
#
loop_
_entity_poly.entity_id
_entity_poly.type
_entity_poly.pdbx_seq_one_letter_code
_entity_poly.pdbx_strand_id
1 'polypeptide(L)'
;MSEKKPTEIVTFGCRLNTYESEVMRGHAAEAGLEGAIVFNTCAVTGEAVRQAKQAIRKARRENPEARIIVTGCAAQVDPESFGDMGEVDLVIGNAEKMEAASWTPARALHANEKIRVNDIMSVRETAGHLVQGLEGRARAFVQVQNGCDHRCTFCIIPYGRGNSRSVPAGEVVSEVRNLVENGYREIVLTGVDITSYGSDLPGRPSLGNLATRILKLVPELERLRLSSIDSIEADDALMRLIAEEERLMPHLHLSLQSGDNMILKRMKRRHSREDAIAFCEEARRLRPDIVFGADIIAGFPTETDEMFENSLRHVDECGLTWLHVFPYSPRPGTPAARMPQVERGLIKTRAARLRQKGAERLRAHLESGLGATCPVLMETGTMGRTHQFTPVRLEGGKAQAGDILPVQLAGHDGKRFKGLLAA
;
A
#
# COMPACT_ATOMS: atom_id res chain seq x y z
N MET A 1 -34.00 -16.75 19.73
CA MET A 1 -32.81 -17.09 18.92
C MET A 1 -31.91 -15.87 18.95
N SER A 2 -30.71 -15.97 19.52
CA SER A 2 -29.78 -14.83 19.58
C SER A 2 -29.40 -14.45 18.14
N GLU A 3 -29.60 -13.18 17.79
CA GLU A 3 -29.24 -12.61 16.50
C GLU A 3 -27.74 -12.79 16.30
N LYS A 4 -27.36 -13.67 15.37
CA LYS A 4 -25.95 -14.07 15.20
C LYS A 4 -25.20 -12.92 14.54
N LYS A 5 -24.14 -12.44 15.19
CA LYS A 5 -23.32 -11.32 14.70
C LYS A 5 -22.47 -11.77 13.50
N PRO A 6 -22.33 -10.94 12.45
CA PRO A 6 -21.42 -11.23 11.36
C PRO A 6 -19.96 -11.28 11.86
N THR A 7 -19.10 -11.98 11.11
CA THR A 7 -17.66 -11.99 11.39
C THR A 7 -17.07 -10.58 11.27
N GLU A 8 -16.41 -10.12 12.34
CA GLU A 8 -15.69 -8.85 12.36
C GLU A 8 -14.27 -9.05 11.85
N ILE A 9 -13.78 -8.16 10.97
CA ILE A 9 -12.40 -8.18 10.47
C ILE A 9 -11.72 -6.85 10.82
N VAL A 10 -10.74 -6.92 11.71
CA VAL A 10 -9.91 -5.79 12.13
C VAL A 10 -8.61 -5.82 11.34
N THR A 11 -8.41 -4.82 10.49
CA THR A 11 -7.27 -4.76 9.56
C THR A 11 -6.19 -3.81 10.08
N PHE A 12 -4.95 -4.29 10.12
CA PHE A 12 -3.76 -3.49 10.41
C PHE A 12 -2.83 -3.47 9.19
N GLY A 13 -2.17 -2.34 8.95
CA GLY A 13 -1.07 -2.26 7.98
C GLY A 13 -1.40 -1.57 6.67
N CYS A 14 -1.07 -2.22 5.56
CA CYS A 14 -1.03 -1.60 4.24
C CYS A 14 -2.30 -1.87 3.42
N ARG A 15 -2.38 -1.23 2.24
CA ARG A 15 -3.49 -1.37 1.29
C ARG A 15 -3.73 -2.81 0.83
N LEU A 16 -2.66 -3.62 0.73
CA LEU A 16 -2.80 -5.06 0.46
C LEU A 16 -3.55 -5.78 1.57
N ASN A 17 -3.28 -5.46 2.85
CA ASN A 17 -4.02 -6.06 3.94
C ASN A 17 -5.51 -5.68 3.87
N THR A 18 -5.84 -4.44 3.47
CA THR A 18 -7.25 -4.05 3.28
C THR A 18 -7.92 -4.82 2.14
N TYR A 19 -7.25 -4.97 1.00
CA TYR A 19 -7.73 -5.79 -0.11
C TYR A 19 -7.96 -7.25 0.32
N GLU A 20 -6.96 -7.85 0.97
CA GLU A 20 -7.05 -9.24 1.46
C GLU A 20 -8.16 -9.40 2.50
N SER A 21 -8.41 -8.40 3.35
CA SER A 21 -9.52 -8.43 4.31
C SER A 21 -10.90 -8.45 3.65
N GLU A 22 -11.07 -7.81 2.48
CA GLU A 22 -12.34 -7.89 1.74
C GLU A 22 -12.53 -9.27 1.08
N VAL A 23 -11.46 -9.88 0.58
CA VAL A 23 -11.50 -11.28 0.12
C VAL A 23 -11.89 -12.21 1.27
N MET A 24 -11.25 -12.05 2.44
CA MET A 24 -11.56 -12.83 3.64
C MET A 24 -13.02 -12.64 4.08
N ARG A 25 -13.57 -11.43 3.95
CA ARG A 25 -14.98 -11.14 4.28
C ARG A 25 -15.93 -11.93 3.38
N GLY A 26 -15.67 -11.93 2.07
CA GLY A 26 -16.44 -12.72 1.10
C GLY A 26 -16.40 -14.21 1.44
N HIS A 27 -15.20 -14.76 1.64
CA HIS A 27 -15.05 -16.17 2.01
C HIS A 27 -15.74 -16.54 3.33
N ALA A 28 -15.63 -15.69 4.36
CA ALA A 28 -16.28 -15.92 5.65
C ALA A 28 -17.81 -15.90 5.53
N ALA A 29 -18.37 -14.97 4.73
CA ALA A 29 -19.80 -14.88 4.49
C ALA A 29 -20.32 -16.10 3.71
N GLU A 30 -19.66 -16.48 2.61
CA GLU A 30 -20.02 -17.65 1.80
C GLU A 30 -19.91 -18.96 2.59
N ALA A 31 -18.92 -19.06 3.48
CA ALA A 31 -18.73 -20.22 4.34
C ALA A 31 -19.69 -20.27 5.55
N GLY A 32 -20.49 -19.23 5.78
CA GLY A 32 -21.40 -19.13 6.93
C GLY A 32 -20.69 -18.98 8.27
N LEU A 33 -19.51 -18.35 8.30
CA LEU A 33 -18.77 -18.06 9.53
C LEU A 33 -19.34 -16.80 10.20
N GLU A 34 -19.80 -16.96 11.43
CA GLU A 34 -20.44 -15.90 12.22
C GLU A 34 -19.81 -15.82 13.62
N GLY A 35 -19.87 -14.63 14.24
CA GLY A 35 -19.45 -14.41 15.62
C GLY A 35 -17.93 -14.46 15.88
N ALA A 36 -17.10 -14.59 14.84
CA ALA A 36 -15.65 -14.54 14.95
C ALA A 36 -15.12 -13.10 14.82
N ILE A 37 -13.97 -12.83 15.43
CA ILE A 37 -13.21 -11.59 15.28
C ILE A 37 -11.85 -11.95 14.69
N VAL A 38 -11.58 -11.45 13.48
CA VAL A 38 -10.38 -11.76 12.72
C VAL A 38 -9.44 -10.56 12.73
N PHE A 39 -8.18 -10.75 13.13
CA PHE A 39 -7.14 -9.74 13.10
C PHE A 39 -6.18 -9.99 11.93
N ASN A 40 -6.23 -9.15 10.89
CA ASN A 40 -5.26 -9.20 9.78
C ASN A 40 -4.07 -8.28 10.09
N THR A 41 -2.95 -8.87 10.51
CA THR A 41 -1.82 -8.18 11.13
C THR A 41 -0.74 -7.73 10.13
N CYS A 42 0.06 -6.74 10.55
CA CYS A 42 1.17 -6.20 9.77
C CYS A 42 2.51 -6.37 10.50
N ALA A 43 3.55 -6.78 9.76
CA ALA A 43 4.89 -7.02 10.30
C ALA A 43 5.89 -5.87 10.07
N VAL A 44 5.53 -4.86 9.27
CA VAL A 44 6.47 -3.85 8.75
C VAL A 44 7.18 -3.09 9.88
N THR A 45 6.46 -2.75 10.95
CA THR A 45 7.03 -2.06 12.12
C THR A 45 6.72 -2.81 13.40
N GLY A 46 7.57 -2.67 14.42
CA GLY A 46 7.29 -3.21 15.76
C GLY A 46 6.02 -2.59 16.38
N GLU A 47 5.75 -1.33 16.06
CA GLU A 47 4.57 -0.59 16.52
C GLU A 47 3.27 -1.19 15.99
N ALA A 48 3.22 -1.57 14.70
CA ALA A 48 2.04 -2.21 14.12
C ALA A 48 1.73 -3.55 14.81
N VAL A 49 2.76 -4.35 15.11
CA VAL A 49 2.60 -5.61 15.86
C VAL A 49 2.10 -5.34 17.29
N ARG A 50 2.65 -4.32 17.96
CA ARG A 50 2.22 -3.92 19.31
C ARG A 50 0.75 -3.51 19.33
N GLN A 51 0.32 -2.69 18.38
CA GLN A 51 -1.07 -2.24 18.26
C GLN A 51 -2.02 -3.41 18.02
N ALA A 52 -1.68 -4.34 17.13
CA ALA A 52 -2.48 -5.54 16.89
C ALA A 52 -2.64 -6.37 18.18
N LYS A 53 -1.54 -6.65 18.89
CA LYS A 53 -1.59 -7.40 20.17
C LYS A 53 -2.37 -6.67 21.25
N GLN A 54 -2.37 -5.33 21.27
CA GLN A 54 -3.20 -4.57 22.21
C GLN A 54 -4.69 -4.64 21.87
N ALA A 55 -5.03 -4.56 20.57
CA ALA A 55 -6.40 -4.68 20.10
C ALA A 55 -6.97 -6.08 20.34
N ILE A 56 -6.19 -7.14 20.13
CA ILE A 56 -6.58 -8.53 20.45
C ILE A 56 -6.96 -8.67 21.94
N ARG A 57 -6.11 -8.18 22.85
CA ARG A 57 -6.39 -8.22 24.29
C ARG A 57 -7.65 -7.45 24.66
N LYS A 58 -7.88 -6.31 24.01
CA LYS A 58 -9.10 -5.52 24.19
C LYS A 58 -10.33 -6.30 23.72
N ALA A 59 -10.29 -6.85 22.51
CA ALA A 59 -11.39 -7.61 21.93
C ALA A 59 -11.79 -8.83 22.77
N ARG A 60 -10.83 -9.57 23.33
CA ARG A 60 -11.12 -10.69 24.26
C ARG A 60 -11.83 -10.23 25.52
N ARG A 61 -11.43 -9.10 26.11
CA ARG A 61 -12.10 -8.56 27.31
C ARG A 61 -13.53 -8.12 27.01
N GLU A 62 -13.76 -7.54 25.83
CA GLU A 62 -15.08 -7.04 25.41
C GLU A 62 -16.00 -8.14 24.87
N ASN A 63 -15.41 -9.23 24.35
CA ASN A 63 -16.13 -10.37 23.77
C ASN A 63 -15.53 -11.70 24.27
N PRO A 64 -15.79 -12.11 25.53
CA PRO A 64 -15.17 -13.29 26.14
C PRO A 64 -15.39 -14.59 25.35
N GLU A 65 -16.57 -14.74 24.75
CA GLU A 65 -16.99 -15.95 24.02
C GLU A 65 -16.69 -15.91 22.51
N ALA A 66 -16.24 -14.76 21.97
CA ALA A 66 -15.98 -14.64 20.54
C ALA A 66 -14.74 -15.45 20.14
N ARG A 67 -14.78 -16.10 18.98
CA ARG A 67 -13.61 -16.77 18.41
C ARG A 67 -12.65 -15.71 17.87
N ILE A 68 -11.43 -15.63 18.40
CA ILE A 68 -10.40 -14.68 17.95
C ILE A 68 -9.42 -15.41 17.04
N ILE A 69 -9.41 -15.02 15.76
CA ILE A 69 -8.53 -15.56 14.72
C ILE A 69 -7.50 -14.49 14.36
N VAL A 70 -6.23 -14.85 14.28
CA VAL A 70 -5.14 -13.93 13.91
C VAL A 70 -4.47 -14.42 12.63
N THR A 71 -4.26 -13.51 11.68
CA THR A 71 -3.58 -13.79 10.41
C THR A 71 -2.75 -12.59 9.96
N GLY A 72 -2.25 -12.60 8.73
CA GLY A 72 -1.45 -11.54 8.13
C GLY A 72 0.05 -11.71 8.33
N CYS A 73 0.83 -10.72 7.87
CA CYS A 73 2.28 -10.86 7.79
C CYS A 73 2.95 -11.07 9.16
N ALA A 74 2.42 -10.50 10.25
CA ALA A 74 3.05 -10.69 11.56
C ALA A 74 2.82 -12.11 12.09
N ALA A 75 1.61 -12.64 11.90
CA ALA A 75 1.27 -14.02 12.21
C ALA A 75 2.06 -15.03 11.38
N GLN A 76 2.39 -14.70 10.13
CA GLN A 76 3.24 -15.54 9.28
C GLN A 76 4.71 -15.54 9.73
N VAL A 77 5.25 -14.37 10.06
CA VAL A 77 6.67 -14.21 10.42
C VAL A 77 6.98 -14.78 11.80
N ASP A 78 6.07 -14.63 12.73
CA ASP A 78 6.26 -15.01 14.13
C ASP A 78 4.96 -15.60 14.71
N PRO A 79 4.57 -16.80 14.25
CA PRO A 79 3.29 -17.42 14.60
C PRO A 79 3.16 -17.72 16.08
N GLU A 80 4.24 -18.23 16.70
CA GLU A 80 4.27 -18.55 18.13
C GLU A 80 3.96 -17.33 18.99
N SER A 81 4.44 -16.14 18.61
CA SER A 81 4.17 -14.94 19.40
C SER A 81 2.69 -14.54 19.50
N PHE A 82 1.85 -15.07 18.61
CA PHE A 82 0.38 -14.96 18.67
C PHE A 82 -0.25 -16.26 19.18
N GLY A 83 0.33 -17.42 18.89
CA GLY A 83 -0.07 -18.72 19.43
C GLY A 83 0.03 -18.81 20.95
N ASP A 84 1.04 -18.17 21.55
CA ASP A 84 1.25 -18.11 22.99
C ASP A 84 0.28 -17.15 23.70
N MET A 85 -0.45 -16.31 22.95
CA MET A 85 -1.46 -15.43 23.54
C MET A 85 -2.68 -16.25 23.95
N GLY A 86 -3.01 -16.24 25.24
CA GLY A 86 -4.22 -16.89 25.76
C GLY A 86 -5.52 -16.31 25.19
N GLU A 87 -5.47 -15.09 24.66
CA GLU A 87 -6.62 -14.43 24.02
C GLU A 87 -6.90 -14.92 22.59
N VAL A 88 -5.92 -15.54 21.93
CA VAL A 88 -6.02 -15.99 20.53
C VAL A 88 -6.48 -17.44 20.49
N ASP A 89 -7.39 -17.78 19.60
CA ASP A 89 -7.90 -19.14 19.46
C ASP A 89 -7.36 -19.88 18.23
N LEU A 90 -6.98 -19.14 17.20
CA LEU A 90 -6.46 -19.68 15.94
C LEU A 90 -5.50 -18.69 15.29
N VAL A 91 -4.36 -19.17 14.80
CA VAL A 91 -3.41 -18.44 13.97
C VAL A 91 -3.41 -19.06 12.58
N ILE A 92 -3.68 -18.26 11.55
CA ILE A 92 -3.71 -18.68 10.15
C ILE A 92 -2.61 -17.95 9.39
N GLY A 93 -1.83 -18.68 8.59
CA GLY A 93 -0.76 -18.09 7.78
C GLY A 93 -1.28 -17.16 6.68
N ASN A 94 -0.36 -16.46 6.03
CA ASN A 94 -0.68 -15.39 5.10
C ASN A 94 -1.20 -15.91 3.75
N ALA A 95 -0.90 -17.15 3.38
CA ALA A 95 -1.44 -17.79 2.18
C ALA A 95 -2.82 -18.38 2.45
N GLU A 96 -2.95 -19.09 3.56
CA GLU A 96 -4.15 -19.83 3.97
C GLU A 96 -5.34 -18.90 4.18
N LYS A 97 -5.12 -17.65 4.60
CA LYS A 97 -6.21 -16.65 4.74
C LYS A 97 -6.92 -16.36 3.42
N MET A 98 -6.25 -16.59 2.30
CA MET A 98 -6.79 -16.39 0.95
C MET A 98 -7.56 -17.63 0.45
N GLU A 99 -7.58 -18.73 1.20
CA GLU A 99 -8.35 -19.93 0.84
C GLU A 99 -9.74 -19.90 1.46
N ALA A 100 -10.79 -20.08 0.66
CA ALA A 100 -12.17 -20.13 1.16
C ALA A 100 -12.37 -21.22 2.23
N ALA A 101 -11.70 -22.37 2.07
CA ALA A 101 -11.78 -23.48 3.01
C ALA A 101 -11.33 -23.12 4.44
N SER A 102 -10.40 -22.18 4.60
CA SER A 102 -9.92 -21.71 5.90
C SER A 102 -11.01 -21.07 6.76
N TRP A 103 -12.06 -20.57 6.12
CA TRP A 103 -13.15 -19.83 6.75
C TRP A 103 -14.37 -20.70 7.07
N THR A 104 -14.36 -21.99 6.74
CA THR A 104 -15.45 -22.91 7.13
C THR A 104 -15.56 -23.02 8.66
N PRO A 105 -16.77 -23.08 9.25
CA PRO A 105 -16.93 -23.23 10.70
C PRO A 105 -16.16 -24.42 11.28
N ALA A 106 -16.10 -25.54 10.55
CA ALA A 106 -15.31 -26.72 10.94
C ALA A 106 -13.83 -26.40 11.10
N ARG A 107 -13.24 -25.58 10.22
CA ARG A 107 -11.83 -25.20 10.32
C ARG A 107 -11.61 -24.02 11.28
N ALA A 108 -12.46 -23.01 11.26
CA ALA A 108 -12.27 -21.76 12.01
C ALA A 108 -12.64 -21.87 13.50
N LEU A 109 -13.70 -22.62 13.83
CA LEU A 109 -14.23 -22.73 15.19
C LEU A 109 -13.74 -24.00 15.92
N HIS A 110 -13.65 -25.12 15.20
CA HIS A 110 -13.30 -26.43 15.76
C HIS A 110 -11.88 -26.87 15.39
N ALA A 111 -10.91 -26.02 15.72
CA ALA A 111 -9.53 -26.28 15.38
C ALA A 111 -8.83 -27.22 16.39
N ASN A 112 -8.39 -28.39 15.92
CA ASN A 112 -7.53 -29.29 16.72
C ASN A 112 -6.12 -28.74 16.94
N GLU A 113 -5.69 -27.80 16.11
CA GLU A 113 -4.37 -27.17 16.16
C GLU A 113 -4.55 -25.64 16.10
N LYS A 114 -3.90 -24.95 17.04
CA LYS A 114 -4.00 -23.50 17.21
C LYS A 114 -3.22 -22.73 16.16
N ILE A 115 -2.10 -23.25 15.67
CA ILE A 115 -1.24 -22.57 14.69
C ILE A 115 -1.28 -23.33 13.37
N ARG A 116 -1.69 -22.66 12.30
CA ARG A 116 -1.81 -23.24 10.95
C ARG A 116 -1.16 -22.31 9.93
N VAL A 117 0.16 -22.42 9.85
CA VAL A 117 1.00 -21.50 9.09
C VAL A 117 1.96 -22.37 8.29
N ASN A 118 1.76 -22.47 6.97
CA ASN A 118 2.69 -23.20 6.11
C ASN A 118 3.88 -22.32 5.73
N ASP A 119 4.87 -22.94 5.07
CA ASP A 119 6.02 -22.24 4.52
C ASP A 119 5.60 -21.32 3.36
N ILE A 120 5.59 -20.02 3.63
CA ILE A 120 5.26 -18.98 2.66
C ILE A 120 6.21 -18.95 1.45
N MET A 121 7.42 -19.51 1.57
CA MET A 121 8.38 -19.58 0.48
C MET A 121 8.04 -20.67 -0.55
N SER A 122 7.17 -21.63 -0.17
CA SER A 122 6.70 -22.70 -1.06
C SER A 122 5.55 -22.27 -1.98
N VAL A 123 4.89 -21.15 -1.69
CA VAL A 123 3.76 -20.62 -2.47
C VAL A 123 4.24 -20.16 -3.84
N ARG A 124 3.57 -20.64 -4.90
CA ARG A 124 3.93 -20.37 -6.30
C ARG A 124 2.95 -19.48 -7.05
N GLU A 125 1.70 -19.43 -6.59
CA GLU A 125 0.63 -18.68 -7.26
C GLU A 125 0.09 -17.57 -6.36
N THR A 126 -0.39 -16.50 -7.00
CA THR A 126 -1.22 -15.49 -6.35
C THR A 126 -2.62 -15.68 -6.91
N ALA A 127 -3.57 -16.08 -6.10
CA ALA A 127 -4.94 -16.24 -6.55
C ALA A 127 -5.55 -14.88 -6.94
N GLY A 128 -6.09 -14.78 -8.15
CA GLY A 128 -6.93 -13.68 -8.59
C GLY A 128 -8.26 -13.77 -7.88
N HIS A 129 -8.44 -12.98 -6.81
CA HIS A 129 -9.70 -12.93 -6.09
C HIS A 129 -10.51 -11.73 -6.54
N LEU A 130 -11.74 -11.96 -7.00
CA LEU A 130 -12.66 -10.89 -7.33
C LEU A 130 -13.12 -10.21 -6.04
N VAL A 131 -12.65 -8.99 -5.79
CA VAL A 131 -13.18 -8.15 -4.71
C VAL A 131 -14.31 -7.30 -5.26
N GLN A 132 -15.51 -7.37 -4.66
CA GLN A 132 -16.68 -6.55 -5.05
C GLN A 132 -16.54 -5.06 -4.68
N GLY A 133 -15.30 -4.58 -4.50
CA GLY A 133 -15.01 -3.23 -4.09
C GLY A 133 -14.56 -3.07 -2.64
N LEU A 134 -13.78 -2.01 -2.39
CA LEU A 134 -13.47 -1.54 -1.05
C LEU A 134 -14.52 -0.51 -0.61
N GLU A 135 -14.84 -0.50 0.69
CA GLU A 135 -15.80 0.45 1.28
C GLU A 135 -15.52 1.88 0.81
N GLY A 136 -16.54 2.51 0.20
CA GLY A 136 -16.47 3.89 -0.29
C GLY A 136 -16.56 4.09 -1.81
N ARG A 137 -16.70 3.03 -2.64
CA ARG A 137 -17.01 3.05 -4.10
C ARG A 137 -16.21 4.00 -5.03
N ALA A 138 -15.26 4.78 -4.53
CA ALA A 138 -14.56 5.77 -5.32
C ALA A 138 -13.35 5.19 -6.07
N ARG A 139 -12.68 4.20 -5.47
CA ARG A 139 -11.49 3.55 -6.01
C ARG A 139 -11.53 2.06 -5.72
N ALA A 140 -11.13 1.26 -6.70
CA ALA A 140 -10.84 -0.15 -6.47
C ALA A 140 -9.33 -0.41 -6.58
N PHE A 141 -8.86 -1.39 -5.82
CA PHE A 141 -7.47 -1.82 -5.81
C PHE A 141 -7.41 -3.21 -6.42
N VAL A 142 -6.52 -3.38 -7.40
CA VAL A 142 -6.33 -4.66 -8.10
C VAL A 142 -4.93 -5.15 -7.77
N GLN A 143 -4.84 -6.29 -7.10
CA GLN A 143 -3.56 -6.88 -6.72
C GLN A 143 -2.96 -7.57 -7.94
N VAL A 144 -1.90 -6.98 -8.50
CA VAL A 144 -1.22 -7.54 -9.69
C VAL A 144 0.00 -8.38 -9.32
N GLN A 145 0.52 -8.22 -8.10
CA GLN A 145 1.77 -8.80 -7.65
C GLN A 145 1.76 -9.00 -6.12
N ASN A 146 2.38 -10.07 -5.62
CA ASN A 146 2.57 -10.30 -4.18
C ASN A 146 3.93 -10.95 -3.90
N GLY A 147 4.40 -10.84 -2.65
CA GLY A 147 5.75 -11.26 -2.26
C GLY A 147 6.83 -10.38 -2.88
N CYS A 148 8.10 -10.68 -2.67
CA CYS A 148 9.19 -9.88 -3.25
C CYS A 148 10.48 -10.69 -3.25
N ASP A 149 11.20 -10.72 -4.38
CA ASP A 149 12.51 -11.37 -4.47
C ASP A 149 13.66 -10.45 -4.06
N HIS A 150 13.40 -9.16 -3.94
CA HIS A 150 14.38 -8.20 -3.50
C HIS A 150 14.59 -8.26 -1.99
N ARG A 151 15.81 -8.62 -1.59
CA ARG A 151 16.20 -8.82 -0.19
C ARG A 151 16.83 -7.56 0.41
N CYS A 152 16.06 -6.46 0.50
CA CYS A 152 16.47 -5.26 1.25
C CYS A 152 16.90 -5.64 2.67
N THR A 153 17.99 -5.07 3.18
CA THR A 153 18.58 -5.49 4.46
C THR A 153 17.70 -5.21 5.68
N PHE A 154 16.72 -4.32 5.57
CA PHE A 154 15.75 -3.99 6.63
C PHE A 154 14.39 -4.67 6.47
N CYS A 155 14.11 -5.28 5.32
CA CYS A 155 12.76 -5.67 4.95
C CYS A 155 12.43 -7.08 5.45
N ILE A 156 11.35 -7.19 6.24
CA ILE A 156 10.83 -8.47 6.73
C ILE A 156 9.82 -9.12 5.76
N ILE A 157 9.34 -8.38 4.75
CA ILE A 157 8.24 -8.80 3.88
C ILE A 157 8.47 -10.16 3.20
N PRO A 158 9.67 -10.51 2.69
CA PRO A 158 9.87 -11.83 2.10
C PRO A 158 9.50 -12.99 3.03
N TYR A 159 9.70 -12.84 4.33
CA TYR A 159 9.36 -13.86 5.34
C TYR A 159 7.87 -13.88 5.70
N GLY A 160 7.12 -12.83 5.35
CA GLY A 160 5.67 -12.75 5.59
C GLY A 160 4.80 -12.98 4.36
N ARG A 161 5.37 -12.83 3.16
CA ARG A 161 4.64 -12.88 1.87
C ARG A 161 5.32 -13.77 0.81
N GLY A 162 6.52 -14.28 1.07
CA GLY A 162 7.23 -15.18 0.17
C GLY A 162 7.90 -14.49 -1.02
N ASN A 163 8.29 -15.30 -2.00
CA ASN A 163 8.91 -14.86 -3.26
C ASN A 163 7.93 -14.05 -4.13
N SER A 164 8.45 -13.31 -5.11
CA SER A 164 7.60 -12.54 -6.03
C SER A 164 6.70 -13.48 -6.84
N ARG A 165 5.43 -13.12 -6.95
CA ARG A 165 4.42 -13.84 -7.74
C ARG A 165 3.49 -12.83 -8.40
N SER A 166 3.30 -12.96 -9.69
CA SER A 166 2.50 -12.04 -10.50
C SER A 166 1.19 -12.68 -10.93
N VAL A 167 0.15 -11.87 -11.05
CA VAL A 167 -1.14 -12.30 -11.60
C VAL A 167 -1.09 -12.23 -13.14
N PRO A 168 -1.48 -13.27 -13.88
CA PRO A 168 -1.51 -13.23 -15.35
C PRO A 168 -2.32 -12.04 -15.89
N ALA A 169 -1.80 -11.38 -16.92
CA ALA A 169 -2.40 -10.14 -17.45
C ALA A 169 -3.87 -10.31 -17.89
N GLY A 170 -4.28 -11.49 -18.37
CA GLY A 170 -5.66 -11.77 -18.77
C GLY A 170 -6.64 -11.73 -17.58
N GLU A 171 -6.22 -12.25 -16.43
CA GLU A 171 -7.02 -12.19 -15.19
C GLU A 171 -7.11 -10.76 -14.68
N VAL A 172 -5.99 -10.03 -14.66
CA VAL A 172 -5.98 -8.61 -14.26
C VAL A 172 -6.91 -7.77 -15.15
N VAL A 173 -6.84 -7.94 -16.47
CA VAL A 173 -7.71 -7.19 -17.41
C VAL A 173 -9.19 -7.53 -17.19
N SER A 174 -9.51 -8.80 -16.92
CA SER A 174 -10.88 -9.24 -16.66
C SER A 174 -11.41 -8.66 -15.35
N GLU A 175 -10.60 -8.66 -14.30
CA GLU A 175 -10.94 -8.05 -13.01
C GLU A 175 -11.16 -6.53 -13.14
N VAL A 176 -10.26 -5.84 -13.85
CA VAL A 176 -10.42 -4.40 -14.13
C VAL A 176 -11.71 -4.12 -14.88
N ARG A 177 -12.03 -4.91 -15.91
CA ARG A 177 -13.30 -4.76 -16.65
C ARG A 177 -14.50 -4.92 -15.73
N ASN A 178 -14.53 -5.97 -14.91
CA ASN A 178 -15.63 -6.22 -13.97
C ASN A 178 -15.80 -5.06 -12.99
N LEU A 179 -14.71 -4.47 -12.49
CA LEU A 179 -14.78 -3.32 -11.59
C LEU A 179 -15.32 -2.07 -12.31
N VAL A 180 -14.89 -1.81 -13.55
CA VAL A 180 -15.41 -0.70 -14.35
C VAL A 180 -16.90 -0.88 -14.64
N GLU A 181 -17.35 -2.09 -15.00
CA GLU A 181 -18.76 -2.43 -15.20
C GLU A 181 -19.60 -2.25 -13.93
N ASN A 182 -18.99 -2.41 -12.75
CA ASN A 182 -19.61 -2.13 -11.45
C ASN A 182 -19.54 -0.64 -11.03
N GLY A 183 -19.11 0.25 -11.93
CA GLY A 183 -19.12 1.70 -11.75
C GLY A 183 -17.85 2.30 -11.13
N TYR A 184 -16.77 1.52 -10.99
CA TYR A 184 -15.49 2.07 -10.55
C TYR A 184 -14.80 2.87 -11.66
N ARG A 185 -14.54 4.15 -11.41
CA ARG A 185 -13.89 5.05 -12.38
C ARG A 185 -12.37 5.15 -12.21
N GLU A 186 -11.84 4.83 -11.04
CA GLU A 186 -10.39 4.80 -10.78
C GLU A 186 -9.95 3.45 -10.22
N ILE A 187 -8.97 2.85 -10.90
CA ILE A 187 -8.34 1.59 -10.53
C ILE A 187 -6.90 1.85 -10.09
N VAL A 188 -6.52 1.26 -8.96
CA VAL A 188 -5.15 1.30 -8.45
C VAL A 188 -4.51 -0.08 -8.57
N LEU A 189 -3.49 -0.22 -9.41
CA LEU A 189 -2.67 -1.43 -9.44
C LEU A 189 -1.81 -1.46 -8.17
N THR A 190 -1.93 -2.54 -7.40
CA THR A 190 -1.26 -2.71 -6.12
C THR A 190 -0.48 -4.01 -6.05
N GLY A 191 0.55 -4.01 -5.20
CA GLY A 191 1.39 -5.15 -4.93
C GLY A 191 2.45 -4.80 -3.89
N VAL A 192 3.39 -5.71 -3.66
CA VAL A 192 4.51 -5.48 -2.75
C VAL A 192 5.62 -4.72 -3.48
N ASP A 193 5.96 -5.18 -4.68
CA ASP A 193 6.94 -4.61 -5.61
C ASP A 193 6.38 -4.78 -7.03
N ILE A 194 5.43 -3.91 -7.40
CA ILE A 194 4.71 -4.01 -8.69
C ILE A 194 5.62 -3.81 -9.90
N THR A 195 6.78 -3.17 -9.71
CA THR A 195 7.80 -3.01 -10.74
C THR A 195 8.49 -4.33 -11.09
N SER A 196 8.52 -5.30 -10.17
CA SER A 196 9.02 -6.65 -10.45
C SER A 196 7.97 -7.57 -11.13
N TYR A 197 6.82 -7.01 -11.55
CA TYR A 197 5.74 -7.75 -12.20
C TYR A 197 6.23 -8.54 -13.43
N GLY A 198 5.70 -9.75 -13.56
CA GLY A 198 5.77 -10.59 -14.74
C GLY A 198 7.09 -11.33 -14.93
N SER A 199 8.12 -11.08 -14.12
CA SER A 199 9.39 -11.82 -14.16
C SER A 199 9.23 -13.35 -14.01
N ASP A 200 8.18 -13.77 -13.31
CA ASP A 200 7.77 -15.15 -13.06
C ASP A 200 6.78 -15.71 -14.11
N LEU A 201 6.29 -14.88 -15.05
CA LEU A 201 5.30 -15.26 -16.06
C LEU A 201 5.92 -15.60 -17.42
N PRO A 202 5.26 -16.42 -18.25
CA PRO A 202 5.66 -16.66 -19.64
C PRO A 202 5.76 -15.36 -20.44
N GLY A 203 6.86 -15.20 -21.19
CA GLY A 203 7.12 -13.99 -21.98
C GLY A 203 7.56 -12.76 -21.16
N ARG A 204 7.65 -12.88 -19.83
CA ARG A 204 8.18 -11.86 -18.90
C ARG A 204 7.67 -10.43 -19.15
N PRO A 205 6.34 -10.22 -19.20
CA PRO A 205 5.78 -8.89 -19.45
C PRO A 205 6.15 -7.91 -18.32
N SER A 206 6.55 -6.70 -18.66
CA SER A 206 6.80 -5.62 -17.68
C SER A 206 5.51 -5.03 -17.11
N LEU A 207 5.63 -4.24 -16.05
CA LEU A 207 4.53 -3.44 -15.50
C LEU A 207 3.96 -2.47 -16.54
N GLY A 208 4.81 -1.79 -17.32
CA GLY A 208 4.38 -0.93 -18.41
C GLY A 208 3.55 -1.70 -19.45
N ASN A 209 3.97 -2.91 -19.83
CA ASN A 209 3.20 -3.78 -20.71
C ASN A 209 1.81 -4.13 -20.13
N LEU A 210 1.73 -4.44 -18.83
CA LEU A 210 0.45 -4.70 -18.17
C LEU A 210 -0.46 -3.47 -18.22
N ALA A 211 0.04 -2.30 -17.83
CA ALA A 211 -0.71 -1.05 -17.84
C ALA A 211 -1.19 -0.69 -19.26
N THR A 212 -0.33 -0.83 -20.28
CA THR A 212 -0.72 -0.63 -21.69
C THR A 212 -1.84 -1.58 -22.10
N ARG A 213 -1.77 -2.87 -21.73
CA ARG A 213 -2.81 -3.86 -22.05
C ARG A 213 -4.13 -3.51 -21.39
N ILE A 214 -4.12 -3.12 -20.12
CA ILE A 214 -5.34 -2.70 -19.40
C ILE A 214 -5.99 -1.51 -20.11
N LEU A 215 -5.23 -0.45 -20.37
CA LEU A 215 -5.74 0.78 -20.97
C LEU A 215 -6.22 0.60 -22.42
N LYS A 216 -5.65 -0.36 -23.14
CA LYS A 216 -6.07 -0.73 -24.50
C LYS A 216 -7.32 -1.60 -24.51
N LEU A 217 -7.40 -2.59 -23.61
CA LEU A 217 -8.46 -3.59 -23.61
C LEU A 217 -9.70 -3.13 -22.84
N VAL A 218 -9.56 -2.21 -21.88
CA VAL A 218 -10.66 -1.61 -21.12
C VAL A 218 -10.69 -0.10 -21.42
N PRO A 219 -11.11 0.31 -22.64
CA PRO A 219 -11.12 1.71 -23.04
C PRO A 219 -12.03 2.59 -22.16
N GLU A 220 -13.01 1.99 -21.48
CA GLU A 220 -13.95 2.65 -20.59
C GLU A 220 -13.33 3.06 -19.23
N LEU A 221 -12.15 2.55 -18.89
CA LEU A 221 -11.46 2.92 -17.65
C LEU A 221 -11.05 4.40 -17.70
N GLU A 222 -11.60 5.24 -16.82
CA GLU A 222 -11.29 6.68 -16.79
C GLU A 222 -9.92 6.98 -16.17
N ARG A 223 -9.53 6.25 -15.11
CA ARG A 223 -8.29 6.51 -14.37
C ARG A 223 -7.58 5.24 -13.93
N LEU A 224 -6.31 5.11 -14.33
CA LEU A 224 -5.39 4.10 -13.84
C LEU A 224 -4.33 4.75 -12.95
N ARG A 225 -4.12 4.21 -11.76
CA ARG A 225 -3.07 4.66 -10.83
C ARG A 225 -2.19 3.48 -10.45
N LEU A 226 -0.92 3.77 -10.21
CA LEU A 226 0.04 2.80 -9.69
C LEU A 226 0.24 3.03 -8.19
N SER A 227 0.40 1.94 -7.43
CA SER A 227 0.94 2.01 -6.08
C SER A 227 2.44 2.35 -6.10
N SER A 228 3.14 2.11 -4.99
CA SER A 228 4.59 2.34 -4.91
C SER A 228 5.37 1.60 -6.00
N ILE A 229 6.29 2.28 -6.67
CA ILE A 229 7.19 1.72 -7.69
C ILE A 229 8.67 1.89 -7.26
N ASP A 230 9.55 1.06 -7.80
CA ASP A 230 10.99 1.30 -7.81
C ASP A 230 11.35 2.09 -9.07
N SER A 231 11.91 3.31 -8.93
CA SER A 231 12.06 4.23 -10.06
C SER A 231 12.97 3.71 -11.16
N ILE A 232 14.01 2.94 -10.79
CA ILE A 232 14.97 2.40 -11.76
C ILE A 232 14.41 1.23 -12.59
N GLU A 233 13.31 0.65 -12.13
CA GLU A 233 12.63 -0.47 -12.80
C GLU A 233 11.46 0.02 -13.67
N ALA A 234 11.27 1.33 -13.80
CA ALA A 234 10.28 1.91 -14.70
C ALA A 234 10.70 1.65 -16.16
N ASP A 235 10.02 0.72 -16.82
CA ASP A 235 10.34 0.31 -18.19
C ASP A 235 9.88 1.31 -19.26
N ASP A 236 10.41 1.19 -20.47
CA ASP A 236 10.11 2.08 -21.60
C ASP A 236 8.60 2.17 -21.94
N ALA A 237 7.83 1.11 -21.72
CA ALA A 237 6.39 1.18 -21.92
C ALA A 237 5.72 2.04 -20.84
N LEU A 238 6.18 1.96 -19.59
CA LEU A 238 5.69 2.84 -18.53
C LEU A 238 6.08 4.30 -18.76
N MET A 239 7.32 4.57 -19.20
CA MET A 239 7.75 5.93 -19.53
C MET A 239 6.95 6.54 -20.68
N ARG A 240 6.60 5.73 -21.70
CA ARG A 240 5.68 6.16 -22.77
C ARG A 240 4.27 6.46 -22.26
N LEU A 241 3.73 5.63 -21.37
CA LEU A 241 2.43 5.90 -20.74
C LEU A 241 2.46 7.19 -19.92
N ILE A 242 3.56 7.48 -19.22
CA ILE A 242 3.72 8.76 -18.51
C ILE A 242 3.62 9.92 -19.51
N ALA A 243 4.28 9.83 -20.66
CA ALA A 243 4.31 10.88 -21.68
C ALA A 243 2.97 11.07 -22.41
N GLU A 244 2.25 9.98 -22.72
CA GLU A 244 1.20 9.99 -23.75
C GLU A 244 -0.20 9.64 -23.21
N GLU A 245 -0.32 9.00 -22.06
CA GLU A 245 -1.60 8.46 -21.58
C GLU A 245 -2.19 9.28 -20.43
N GLU A 246 -3.23 10.06 -20.74
CA GLU A 246 -3.91 10.93 -19.79
C GLU A 246 -4.57 10.13 -18.65
N ARG A 247 -5.10 8.94 -18.96
CA ARG A 247 -5.77 8.07 -17.98
C ARG A 247 -4.78 7.50 -16.96
N LEU A 248 -3.48 7.44 -17.26
CA LEU A 248 -2.47 7.15 -16.24
C LEU A 248 -2.33 8.39 -15.35
N MET A 249 -2.68 8.26 -14.08
CA MET A 249 -2.69 9.39 -13.16
C MET A 249 -1.27 9.90 -12.89
N PRO A 250 -1.04 11.24 -12.95
CA PRO A 250 0.29 11.86 -12.86
C PRO A 250 0.76 11.97 -11.41
N HIS A 251 0.77 10.85 -10.72
CA HIS A 251 1.30 10.72 -9.37
C HIS A 251 1.99 9.38 -9.21
N LEU A 252 3.29 9.42 -8.94
CA LEU A 252 4.10 8.24 -8.69
C LEU A 252 4.61 8.26 -7.26
N HIS A 253 4.41 7.16 -6.54
CA HIS A 253 4.98 6.99 -5.20
C HIS A 253 6.25 6.14 -5.32
N LEU A 254 7.38 6.69 -4.89
CA LEU A 254 8.70 6.12 -5.12
C LEU A 254 9.25 5.45 -3.86
N SER A 255 9.73 4.23 -4.00
CA SER A 255 10.33 3.46 -2.92
C SER A 255 11.81 3.85 -2.67
N LEU A 256 12.09 5.14 -2.46
CA LEU A 256 13.46 5.68 -2.39
C LEU A 256 14.24 5.22 -1.15
N GLN A 257 13.59 5.19 0.01
CA GLN A 257 14.11 4.83 1.34
C GLN A 257 15.17 5.78 1.92
N SER A 258 16.12 6.30 1.14
CA SER A 258 17.16 7.23 1.58
C SER A 258 17.62 8.09 0.40
N GLY A 259 18.24 9.24 0.68
CA GLY A 259 18.91 10.07 -0.32
C GLY A 259 20.44 10.00 -0.25
N ASP A 260 21.01 8.98 0.39
CA ASP A 260 22.47 8.79 0.49
C ASP A 260 22.92 7.46 -0.10
N ASN A 261 23.92 7.50 -0.98
CA ASN A 261 24.42 6.32 -1.71
C ASN A 261 25.02 5.24 -0.79
N MET A 262 25.67 5.61 0.30
CA MET A 262 26.22 4.63 1.24
C MET A 262 25.09 3.93 2.00
N ILE A 263 24.06 4.67 2.41
CA ILE A 263 22.88 4.11 3.06
C ILE A 263 22.07 3.25 2.09
N LEU A 264 21.81 3.72 0.86
CA LEU A 264 21.16 2.94 -0.19
C LEU A 264 21.89 1.62 -0.46
N LYS A 265 23.23 1.65 -0.55
CA LYS A 265 24.06 0.44 -0.70
C LYS A 265 23.90 -0.51 0.49
N ARG A 266 23.93 0.01 1.74
CA ARG A 266 23.73 -0.80 2.96
C ARG A 266 22.29 -1.34 3.09
N MET A 267 21.31 -0.61 2.58
CA MET A 267 19.92 -1.04 2.43
C MET A 267 19.76 -2.12 1.34
N LYS A 268 20.76 -2.26 0.46
CA LYS A 268 20.76 -3.11 -0.74
C LYS A 268 19.74 -2.64 -1.78
N ARG A 269 19.58 -1.33 -1.96
CA ARG A 269 18.71 -0.75 -3.00
C ARG A 269 19.29 -0.96 -4.40
N ARG A 270 18.41 -0.97 -5.41
CA ARG A 270 18.76 -1.14 -6.83
C ARG A 270 19.21 0.15 -7.50
N HIS A 271 18.91 1.28 -6.86
CA HIS A 271 19.16 2.62 -7.38
C HIS A 271 20.17 3.38 -6.53
N SER A 272 20.91 4.27 -7.17
CA SER A 272 21.63 5.38 -6.54
C SER A 272 20.71 6.58 -6.37
N ARG A 273 21.18 7.56 -5.60
CA ARG A 273 20.55 8.87 -5.48
C ARG A 273 20.41 9.56 -6.83
N GLU A 274 21.45 9.50 -7.66
CA GLU A 274 21.50 10.14 -8.98
C GLU A 274 20.47 9.50 -9.92
N ASP A 275 20.29 8.18 -9.89
CA ASP A 275 19.28 7.48 -10.69
C ASP A 275 17.86 7.97 -10.37
N ALA A 276 17.56 8.17 -9.08
CA ALA A 276 16.25 8.67 -8.65
C ALA A 276 16.01 10.12 -9.11
N ILE A 277 17.04 10.98 -9.06
CA ILE A 277 16.96 12.36 -9.56
C ILE A 277 16.71 12.36 -11.07
N ALA A 278 17.51 11.62 -11.83
CA ALA A 278 17.39 11.53 -13.28
C ALA A 278 16.00 11.02 -13.71
N PHE A 279 15.47 10.02 -13.01
CA PHE A 279 14.10 9.54 -13.25
C PHE A 279 13.06 10.64 -13.03
N CYS A 280 13.14 11.38 -11.92
CA CYS A 280 12.17 12.44 -11.60
C CYS A 280 12.24 13.58 -12.62
N GLU A 281 13.45 13.96 -13.05
CA GLU A 281 13.67 14.98 -14.07
C GLU A 281 13.08 14.56 -15.42
N GLU A 282 13.34 13.32 -15.86
CA GLU A 282 12.82 12.82 -17.13
C GLU A 282 11.29 12.66 -17.12
N ALA A 283 10.73 12.09 -16.05
CA ALA A 283 9.29 11.95 -15.92
C ALA A 283 8.59 13.33 -15.89
N ARG A 284 9.18 14.34 -15.26
CA ARG A 284 8.66 15.72 -15.27
C ARG A 284 8.82 16.40 -16.63
N ARG A 285 9.90 16.11 -17.36
CA ARG A 285 10.09 16.59 -18.74
C ARG A 285 9.02 16.05 -19.68
N LEU A 286 8.68 14.77 -19.53
CA LEU A 286 7.63 14.10 -20.31
C LEU A 286 6.22 14.53 -19.88
N ARG A 287 6.00 14.74 -18.58
CA ARG A 287 4.71 15.12 -18.00
C ARG A 287 4.88 16.21 -16.94
N PRO A 288 4.79 17.50 -17.33
CA PRO A 288 5.11 18.63 -16.44
C PRO A 288 4.27 18.72 -15.17
N ASP A 289 3.05 18.18 -15.16
CA ASP A 289 2.14 18.15 -14.01
C ASP A 289 2.34 16.93 -13.09
N ILE A 290 3.33 16.06 -13.35
CA ILE A 290 3.57 14.88 -12.52
C ILE A 290 4.06 15.25 -11.12
N VAL A 291 3.48 14.57 -10.13
CA VAL A 291 3.82 14.74 -8.71
C VAL A 291 4.44 13.46 -8.15
N PHE A 292 5.48 13.61 -7.34
CA PHE A 292 6.15 12.49 -6.70
C PHE A 292 5.84 12.42 -5.20
N GLY A 293 5.51 11.21 -4.76
CA GLY A 293 5.60 10.81 -3.37
C GLY A 293 6.82 9.91 -3.14
N ALA A 294 7.26 9.75 -1.90
CA ALA A 294 8.27 8.76 -1.57
C ALA A 294 8.17 8.23 -0.14
N ASP A 295 8.61 6.99 0.04
CA ASP A 295 8.93 6.42 1.35
C ASP A 295 10.38 6.75 1.71
N ILE A 296 10.61 7.32 2.90
CA ILE A 296 11.95 7.61 3.44
C ILE A 296 12.08 7.04 4.85
N ILE A 297 13.15 6.28 5.09
CA ILE A 297 13.50 5.72 6.40
C ILE A 297 14.51 6.64 7.08
N ALA A 298 14.12 7.23 8.20
CA ALA A 298 15.01 8.03 9.03
C ALA A 298 15.80 7.13 9.98
N GLY A 299 17.11 7.34 10.10
CA GLY A 299 17.92 6.70 11.13
C GLY A 299 18.19 5.23 10.86
N PHE A 300 18.37 4.85 9.59
CA PHE A 300 18.88 3.54 9.24
C PHE A 300 20.21 3.28 9.98
N PRO A 301 20.53 2.04 10.36
CA PRO A 301 21.78 1.73 11.05
C PRO A 301 22.99 2.35 10.34
N THR A 302 23.96 2.86 11.10
CA THR A 302 25.17 3.56 10.59
C THR A 302 24.95 4.90 9.88
N GLU A 303 23.75 5.48 9.88
CA GLU A 303 23.48 6.80 9.29
C GLU A 303 24.13 7.94 10.10
N THR A 304 25.04 8.66 9.46
CA THR A 304 25.68 9.88 10.00
C THR A 304 24.84 11.12 9.72
N ASP A 305 25.20 12.26 10.31
CA ASP A 305 24.49 13.52 10.07
C ASP A 305 24.59 13.97 8.61
N GLU A 306 25.76 13.83 7.98
CA GLU A 306 25.95 14.13 6.55
C GLU A 306 25.03 13.30 5.66
N MET A 307 24.95 11.98 5.90
CA MET A 307 24.07 11.07 5.15
C MET A 307 22.58 11.43 5.34
N PHE A 308 22.21 11.89 6.53
CA PHE A 308 20.86 12.38 6.78
C PHE A 308 20.58 13.71 6.04
N GLU A 309 21.52 14.65 6.03
CA GLU A 309 21.38 15.90 5.27
C GLU A 309 21.27 15.62 3.76
N ASN A 310 21.95 14.60 3.24
CA ASN A 310 21.79 14.15 1.85
C ASN A 310 20.34 13.73 1.56
N SER A 311 19.69 13.03 2.51
CA SER A 311 18.28 12.65 2.41
C SER A 311 17.34 13.86 2.43
N LEU A 312 17.66 14.92 3.18
CA LEU A 312 16.89 16.16 3.14
C LEU A 312 17.02 16.90 1.80
N ARG A 313 18.24 16.98 1.24
CA ARG A 313 18.46 17.60 -0.09
C ARG A 313 17.77 16.83 -1.21
N HIS A 314 17.77 15.50 -1.11
CA HIS A 314 17.13 14.63 -2.09
C HIS A 314 15.62 14.88 -2.24
N VAL A 315 14.95 15.34 -1.17
CA VAL A 315 13.55 15.77 -1.23
C VAL A 315 13.35 16.92 -2.22
N ASP A 316 14.24 17.91 -2.22
CA ASP A 316 14.14 19.06 -3.12
C ASP A 316 14.54 18.71 -4.55
N GLU A 317 15.62 17.94 -4.71
CA GLU A 317 16.17 17.60 -6.04
C GLU A 317 15.20 16.72 -6.84
N CYS A 318 14.57 15.73 -6.21
CA CYS A 318 13.51 14.95 -6.85
C CYS A 318 12.18 15.74 -6.94
N GLY A 319 12.06 16.86 -6.22
CA GLY A 319 10.82 17.62 -6.11
C GLY A 319 9.69 16.80 -5.49
N LEU A 320 9.97 16.09 -4.41
CA LEU A 320 9.00 15.24 -3.72
C LEU A 320 7.97 16.12 -3.00
N THR A 321 6.69 15.82 -3.23
CA THR A 321 5.55 16.50 -2.58
C THR A 321 5.04 15.69 -1.39
N TRP A 322 4.90 14.37 -1.56
CA TRP A 322 4.33 13.49 -0.55
C TRP A 322 5.41 12.67 0.14
N LEU A 323 5.75 13.01 1.38
CA LEU A 323 6.72 12.23 2.16
C LEU A 323 6.04 11.30 3.16
N HIS A 324 6.28 10.00 3.00
CA HIS A 324 5.98 9.00 4.01
C HIS A 324 7.27 8.68 4.78
N VAL A 325 7.38 9.26 5.97
CA VAL A 325 8.58 9.16 6.80
C VAL A 325 8.43 8.07 7.86
N PHE A 326 9.25 7.03 7.73
CA PHE A 326 9.33 5.91 8.66
C PHE A 326 10.57 6.05 9.56
N PRO A 327 10.42 6.13 10.89
CA PRO A 327 11.53 5.85 11.78
C PRO A 327 12.00 4.42 11.57
N TYR A 328 13.32 4.19 11.46
CA TYR A 328 13.84 2.84 11.34
C TYR A 328 13.39 1.97 12.53
N SER A 329 12.84 0.80 12.22
CA SER A 329 12.35 -0.17 13.21
C SER A 329 13.10 -1.49 12.99
N PRO A 330 14.04 -1.88 13.87
CA PRO A 330 14.78 -3.11 13.71
C PRO A 330 13.82 -4.31 13.78
N ARG A 331 13.90 -5.17 12.77
CA ARG A 331 13.12 -6.41 12.72
C ARG A 331 14.03 -7.61 12.99
N PRO A 332 13.70 -8.47 13.98
CA PRO A 332 14.46 -9.70 14.22
C PRO A 332 14.63 -10.51 12.92
N GLY A 333 15.81 -11.10 12.73
CA GLY A 333 16.15 -11.86 11.52
C GLY A 333 16.62 -11.04 10.31
N THR A 334 16.46 -9.71 10.32
CA THR A 334 16.94 -8.88 9.20
C THR A 334 18.43 -8.53 9.33
N PRO A 335 19.19 -8.45 8.22
CA PRO A 335 20.59 -8.04 8.26
C PRO A 335 20.83 -6.68 8.93
N ALA A 336 19.96 -5.69 8.69
CA ALA A 336 20.08 -4.35 9.26
C ALA A 336 19.92 -4.34 10.80
N ALA A 337 19.18 -5.27 11.38
CA ALA A 337 19.07 -5.39 12.84
C ALA A 337 20.39 -5.78 13.52
N ARG A 338 21.37 -6.32 12.77
CA ARG A 338 22.70 -6.70 13.27
C ARG A 338 23.77 -5.61 13.07
N MET A 339 23.43 -4.52 12.39
CA MET A 339 24.36 -3.40 12.15
C MET A 339 24.45 -2.49 13.39
N PRO A 340 25.48 -1.63 13.51
CA PRO A 340 25.53 -0.59 14.55
C PRO A 340 24.33 0.37 14.46
N GLN A 341 23.51 0.39 15.50
CA GLN A 341 22.24 1.12 15.51
C GLN A 341 22.44 2.62 15.81
N VAL A 342 21.56 3.44 15.26
CA VAL A 342 21.44 4.87 15.62
C VAL A 342 20.59 4.99 16.89
N GLU A 343 20.93 5.96 17.75
CA GLU A 343 20.20 6.22 18.99
C GLU A 343 18.73 6.62 18.70
N ARG A 344 17.78 6.11 19.49
CA ARG A 344 16.34 6.25 19.23
C ARG A 344 15.85 7.70 19.24
N GLY A 345 16.35 8.53 20.15
CA GLY A 345 16.12 9.97 20.19
C GLY A 345 16.56 10.65 18.89
N LEU A 346 17.76 10.34 18.41
CA LEU A 346 18.27 10.86 17.13
C LEU A 346 17.42 10.42 15.93
N ILE A 347 17.00 9.14 15.87
CA ILE A 347 16.06 8.63 14.85
C ILE A 347 14.76 9.47 14.86
N LYS A 348 14.21 9.74 16.05
CA LYS A 348 12.96 10.48 16.21
C LYS A 348 13.11 11.94 15.75
N THR A 349 14.23 12.59 16.09
CA THR A 349 14.57 13.95 15.65
C THR A 349 14.71 14.03 14.13
N ARG A 350 15.44 13.10 13.52
CA ARG A 350 15.60 13.01 12.05
C ARG A 350 14.26 12.80 11.35
N ALA A 351 13.43 11.89 11.86
CA ALA A 351 12.08 11.67 11.33
C ALA A 351 11.19 12.92 11.44
N ALA A 352 11.31 13.71 12.52
CA ALA A 352 10.57 14.96 12.66
C ALA A 352 11.02 16.01 11.62
N ARG A 353 12.34 16.16 11.41
CA ARG A 353 12.91 17.06 10.40
C ARG A 353 12.45 16.71 8.98
N LEU A 354 12.45 15.43 8.59
CA LEU A 354 11.92 14.99 7.29
C LEU A 354 10.41 15.27 7.15
N ARG A 355 9.61 15.08 8.20
CA ARG A 355 8.18 15.43 8.18
C ARG A 355 7.94 16.92 8.03
N GLN A 356 8.74 17.74 8.71
CA GLN A 356 8.69 19.19 8.54
C GLN A 356 9.00 19.57 7.09
N LYS A 357 10.07 19.02 6.51
CA LYS A 357 10.41 19.23 5.11
C LYS A 357 9.27 18.81 4.16
N GLY A 358 8.63 17.66 4.42
CA GLY A 358 7.45 17.22 3.67
C GLY A 358 6.26 18.18 3.78
N ALA A 359 6.02 18.77 4.97
CA ALA A 359 4.97 19.76 5.15
C ALA A 359 5.25 21.08 4.40
N GLU A 360 6.53 21.48 4.29
CA GLU A 360 6.95 22.63 3.47
C GLU A 360 6.69 22.36 1.99
N ARG A 361 7.08 21.18 1.47
CA ARG A 361 6.83 20.78 0.08
C ARG A 361 5.34 20.68 -0.24
N LEU A 362 4.54 20.11 0.65
CA LEU A 362 3.09 20.06 0.50
C LEU A 362 2.47 21.46 0.46
N ARG A 363 2.92 22.39 1.31
CA ARG A 363 2.43 23.76 1.28
C ARG A 363 2.73 24.43 -0.06
N ALA A 364 3.96 24.33 -0.56
CA ALA A 364 4.33 24.87 -1.86
C ALA A 364 3.48 24.27 -3.01
N HIS A 365 3.21 22.96 -2.96
CA HIS A 365 2.30 22.29 -3.90
C HIS A 365 0.89 22.88 -3.85
N LEU A 366 0.33 23.03 -2.64
CA LEU A 366 -0.99 23.61 -2.46
C LEU A 366 -1.04 25.07 -2.95
N GLU A 367 -0.03 25.89 -2.64
CA GLU A 367 0.05 27.27 -3.10
C GLU A 367 0.09 27.36 -4.63
N SER A 368 0.85 26.48 -5.29
CA SER A 368 0.98 26.46 -6.75
C SER A 368 -0.30 26.06 -7.49
N GLY A 369 -1.21 25.33 -6.84
CA GLY A 369 -2.45 24.87 -7.45
C GLY A 369 -3.65 25.80 -7.24
N LEU A 370 -3.50 26.90 -6.48
CA LEU A 370 -4.62 27.81 -6.22
C LEU A 370 -5.12 28.48 -7.50
N GLY A 371 -6.44 28.60 -7.60
CA GLY A 371 -7.14 29.17 -8.76
C GLY A 371 -7.36 28.20 -9.92
N ALA A 372 -6.65 27.07 -9.95
CA ALA A 372 -6.85 26.05 -10.98
C ALA A 372 -8.21 25.35 -10.83
N THR A 373 -8.81 24.96 -11.96
CA THR A 373 -9.96 24.05 -11.98
C THR A 373 -9.48 22.70 -12.47
N CYS A 374 -9.76 21.64 -11.70
CA CYS A 374 -9.31 20.30 -12.05
C CYS A 374 -10.36 19.23 -11.70
N PRO A 375 -10.30 18.05 -12.35
CA PRO A 375 -11.22 16.98 -12.05
C PRO A 375 -10.84 16.29 -10.73
N VAL A 376 -11.76 16.29 -9.77
CA VAL A 376 -11.61 15.70 -8.44
C VAL A 376 -12.48 14.45 -8.33
N LEU A 377 -11.85 13.32 -8.01
CA LEU A 377 -12.55 12.09 -7.69
C LEU A 377 -13.03 12.15 -6.24
N MET A 378 -14.34 12.13 -6.04
CA MET A 378 -14.99 12.23 -4.74
C MET A 378 -14.97 10.87 -4.03
N GLU A 379 -14.40 10.84 -2.82
CA GLU A 379 -14.35 9.65 -1.95
C GLU A 379 -15.53 9.60 -0.98
N THR A 380 -16.05 10.78 -0.63
CA THR A 380 -17.27 10.98 0.15
C THR A 380 -18.01 12.17 -0.45
N GLY A 381 -19.17 12.52 0.11
CA GLY A 381 -19.91 13.70 -0.35
C GLY A 381 -19.19 15.04 -0.15
N THR A 382 -18.09 15.08 0.61
CA THR A 382 -17.33 16.31 0.91
C THR A 382 -15.83 16.20 0.74
N MET A 383 -15.29 14.98 0.57
CA MET A 383 -13.85 14.75 0.44
C MET A 383 -13.56 14.06 -0.88
N GLY A 384 -12.57 14.55 -1.59
CA GLY A 384 -12.08 13.95 -2.84
C GLY A 384 -10.57 14.10 -3.00
N ARG A 385 -10.04 13.63 -4.13
CA ARG A 385 -8.64 13.82 -4.53
C ARG A 385 -8.52 14.25 -5.98
N THR A 386 -7.57 15.14 -6.25
CA THR A 386 -7.17 15.52 -7.62
C THR A 386 -6.50 14.34 -8.34
N HIS A 387 -6.24 14.49 -9.65
CA HIS A 387 -5.46 13.52 -10.44
C HIS A 387 -4.05 13.28 -9.85
N GLN A 388 -3.40 14.34 -9.32
CA GLN A 388 -2.14 14.32 -8.57
C GLN A 388 -2.25 13.74 -7.13
N PHE A 389 -3.41 13.20 -6.77
CA PHE A 389 -3.70 12.62 -5.46
C PHE A 389 -3.76 13.63 -4.30
N THR A 390 -3.83 14.93 -4.58
CA THR A 390 -3.97 15.98 -3.55
C THR A 390 -5.36 15.94 -2.94
N PRO A 391 -5.51 15.89 -1.61
CA PRO A 391 -6.82 15.90 -0.99
C PRO A 391 -7.52 17.25 -1.19
N VAL A 392 -8.82 17.18 -1.43
CA VAL A 392 -9.71 18.33 -1.61
C VAL A 392 -10.91 18.15 -0.70
N ARG A 393 -11.26 19.21 0.02
CA ARG A 393 -12.54 19.32 0.72
C ARG A 393 -13.45 20.21 -0.11
N LEU A 394 -14.60 19.69 -0.52
CA LEU A 394 -15.61 20.44 -1.24
C LEU A 394 -16.37 21.35 -0.26
N GLU A 395 -16.38 22.65 -0.54
CA GLU A 395 -17.13 23.66 0.19
C GLU A 395 -18.37 24.05 -0.64
N GLY A 396 -19.56 23.78 -0.11
CA GLY A 396 -20.82 23.98 -0.84
C GLY A 396 -21.09 22.89 -1.89
N GLY A 397 -22.32 22.38 -1.91
CA GLY A 397 -22.73 21.27 -2.78
C GLY A 397 -22.75 19.91 -2.09
N LYS A 398 -23.25 18.90 -2.82
CA LYS A 398 -23.23 17.49 -2.43
C LYS A 398 -22.73 16.67 -3.61
N ALA A 399 -21.73 15.83 -3.38
CA ALA A 399 -21.29 14.82 -4.34
C ALA A 399 -21.68 13.42 -3.85
N GLN A 400 -21.61 12.44 -4.76
CA GLN A 400 -21.60 11.03 -4.39
C GLN A 400 -20.18 10.49 -4.49
N ALA A 401 -19.89 9.47 -3.68
CA ALA A 401 -18.61 8.78 -3.78
C ALA A 401 -18.50 8.08 -5.14
N GLY A 402 -17.38 8.27 -5.83
CA GLY A 402 -17.18 7.84 -7.20
C GLY A 402 -17.40 8.92 -8.26
N ASP A 403 -18.01 10.06 -7.92
CA ASP A 403 -18.13 11.16 -8.88
C ASP A 403 -16.77 11.77 -9.21
N ILE A 404 -16.56 12.14 -10.47
CA ILE A 404 -15.43 12.97 -10.90
C ILE A 404 -15.98 14.33 -11.29
N LEU A 405 -15.72 15.35 -10.47
CA LEU A 405 -16.32 16.68 -10.61
C LEU A 405 -15.26 17.73 -10.92
N PRO A 406 -15.54 18.72 -11.79
CA PRO A 406 -14.67 19.87 -11.95
C PRO A 406 -14.76 20.74 -10.71
N VAL A 407 -13.62 20.94 -10.04
CA VAL A 407 -13.53 21.70 -8.80
C VAL A 407 -12.49 22.80 -8.94
N GLN A 408 -12.88 24.03 -8.66
CA GLN A 408 -11.98 25.16 -8.54
C GLN A 408 -11.29 25.14 -7.17
N LEU A 409 -9.96 25.16 -7.16
CA LEU A 409 -9.14 25.13 -5.96
C LEU A 409 -9.01 26.55 -5.37
N ALA A 410 -9.96 26.95 -4.52
CA ALA A 410 -10.10 28.32 -4.03
C ALA A 410 -9.23 28.67 -2.81
N GLY A 411 -8.75 27.67 -2.07
CA GLY A 411 -7.93 27.87 -0.88
C GLY A 411 -7.31 26.57 -0.37
N HIS A 412 -6.59 26.60 0.75
CA HIS A 412 -6.11 25.39 1.42
C HIS A 412 -5.97 25.57 2.94
N ASP A 413 -5.96 24.47 3.69
CA ASP A 413 -5.71 24.45 5.15
C ASP A 413 -4.27 24.03 5.51
N GLY A 414 -3.38 23.97 4.51
CA GLY A 414 -2.00 23.52 4.64
C GLY A 414 -1.83 22.00 4.63
N LYS A 415 -2.94 21.25 4.54
CA LYS A 415 -2.95 19.79 4.36
C LYS A 415 -3.74 19.35 3.12
N ARG A 416 -4.72 20.15 2.72
CA ARG A 416 -5.64 19.88 1.61
C ARG A 416 -6.19 21.17 1.03
N PHE A 417 -6.65 21.08 -0.22
CA PHE A 417 -7.41 22.16 -0.85
C PHE A 417 -8.80 22.30 -0.25
N LYS A 418 -9.31 23.52 -0.33
CA LYS A 418 -10.73 23.88 -0.24
C LYS A 418 -11.20 24.16 -1.65
N GLY A 419 -12.15 23.37 -2.10
CA GLY A 419 -12.64 23.39 -3.47
C GLY A 419 -14.08 23.89 -3.56
N LEU A 420 -14.41 24.59 -4.63
CA LEU A 420 -15.79 24.95 -5.00
C LEU A 420 -16.15 24.21 -6.29
N LEU A 421 -17.39 23.72 -6.40
CA LEU A 421 -17.85 23.19 -7.69
C LEU A 421 -17.73 24.28 -8.75
N ALA A 422 -17.04 23.96 -9.84
CA ALA A 422 -17.00 24.85 -11.00
C ALA A 422 -18.40 24.88 -11.65
N ALA A 423 -18.77 26.05 -12.18
CA ALA A 423 -20.05 26.29 -12.85
C ALA A 423 -20.14 25.56 -14.20
#